data_AF-A0A7W0TY21-F1
#
_entry.id   AF-A0A7W0TY21-F1
#
_cell.length_a   1.000
_cell.length_b   1.000
_cell.length_c   1.000
_cell.angle_alpha   90.00
_cell.angle_beta   90.00
_cell.angle_gamma   90.00
#
_symmetry.space_group_name_H-M   'P 1'
#
loop_
_entity.id
_entity.type
_entity.pdbx_description
1 polymer ?
#
loop_
_entity_poly.entity_id
_entity_poly.type
_entity_poly.pdbx_seq_one_letter_code
_entity_poly.pdbx_strand_id
1 'polypeptide(L)'
;SPDYLCRSFTAAVGMPPHRYQIQRRVELAKRLLVTGASISQASRATGFADQSHLGRHFRRLSGVSPGRYRAGLGDGGFMDP
;
A
#
# COMPACT_ATOMS: atom_id res chain seq x y z
N SER A 1 -24.49 -13.58 -1.78
CA SER A 1 -23.43 -14.28 -1.03
C SER A 1 -22.09 -13.58 -1.23
N PRO A 2 -21.09 -13.79 -0.35
CA PRO A 2 -19.75 -13.25 -0.50
C PRO A 2 -19.12 -13.56 -1.88
N ASP A 3 -19.34 -14.77 -2.40
CA ASP A 3 -18.84 -15.18 -3.73
C ASP A 3 -19.43 -14.38 -4.88
N TYR A 4 -20.72 -14.05 -4.82
CA TYR A 4 -21.36 -13.22 -5.83
C TYR A 4 -20.76 -11.80 -5.84
N LEU A 5 -20.49 -11.23 -4.67
CA LEU A 5 -19.85 -9.92 -4.55
C LEU A 5 -18.42 -9.95 -5.10
N CYS A 6 -17.63 -10.97 -4.75
CA CYS A 6 -16.26 -11.12 -5.27
C CYS A 6 -16.24 -11.24 -6.80
N ARG A 7 -17.13 -12.05 -7.39
CA ARG A 7 -17.21 -12.23 -8.85
C ARG A 7 -17.67 -10.96 -9.55
N SER A 8 -18.75 -10.35 -9.10
CA SER A 8 -19.30 -9.12 -9.70
C SER A 8 -18.31 -7.94 -9.59
N PHE A 9 -17.64 -7.78 -8.45
CA PHE A 9 -16.58 -6.78 -8.29
C PHE A 9 -15.42 -7.04 -9.25
N THR A 10 -14.94 -8.29 -9.32
CA THR A 10 -13.80 -8.63 -10.20
C THR A 10 -14.16 -8.42 -11.66
N ALA A 11 -15.39 -8.74 -12.08
CA ALA A 11 -15.87 -8.46 -13.43
C ALA A 11 -15.92 -6.96 -13.74
N ALA A 12 -16.29 -6.12 -12.78
CA ALA A 12 -16.39 -4.67 -12.97
C ALA A 12 -15.04 -3.93 -12.88
N VAL A 13 -14.14 -4.37 -11.99
CA VAL A 13 -12.89 -3.65 -11.65
C VAL A 13 -11.65 -4.32 -12.26
N GLY A 14 -11.78 -5.56 -12.76
CA GLY A 14 -10.68 -6.33 -13.36
C GLY A 14 -9.70 -6.92 -12.34
N MET A 15 -9.96 -6.81 -11.04
CA MET A 15 -9.11 -7.39 -10.00
C MET A 15 -9.89 -7.82 -8.76
N PRO A 16 -9.36 -8.78 -7.97
CA PRO A 16 -10.01 -9.21 -6.73
C PRO A 16 -10.15 -8.07 -5.71
N PRO A 17 -11.25 -8.02 -4.94
CA PRO A 17 -11.51 -6.96 -3.95
C PRO A 17 -10.37 -6.72 -2.96
N HIS A 18 -9.76 -7.79 -2.44
CA HIS A 18 -8.65 -7.70 -1.49
C HIS A 18 -7.43 -7.00 -2.11
N ARG A 19 -7.08 -7.32 -3.36
CA ARG A 19 -5.94 -6.71 -4.06
C ARG A 19 -6.21 -5.22 -4.30
N TYR A 20 -7.42 -4.88 -4.72
CA TYR A 20 -7.84 -3.49 -4.88
C TYR A 20 -7.76 -2.71 -3.56
N GLN A 21 -8.29 -3.28 -2.48
CA GLN A 21 -8.25 -2.64 -1.16
C GLN A 21 -6.81 -2.35 -0.71
N ILE A 22 -5.90 -3.32 -0.84
CA ILE A 22 -4.49 -3.12 -0.49
C ILE A 22 -3.84 -2.01 -1.33
N GLN A 23 -4.11 -1.96 -2.64
CA GLN A 23 -3.63 -0.85 -3.49
C GLN A 23 -4.15 0.50 -3.01
N ARG A 24 -5.46 0.62 -2.76
CA ARG A 24 -6.06 1.88 -2.27
C ARG A 24 -5.49 2.31 -0.92
N ARG A 25 -5.22 1.37 -0.01
CA ARG A 25 -4.58 1.64 1.28
C ARG A 25 -3.15 2.14 1.11
N VAL A 26 -2.35 1.53 0.24
CA VAL A 26 -0.98 1.99 -0.06
C VAL A 26 -0.99 3.38 -0.71
N GLU A 27 -1.90 3.67 -1.65
CA GLU A 27 -2.03 5.00 -2.25
C GLU A 27 -2.40 6.08 -1.21
N LEU A 28 -3.25 5.76 -0.24
CA LEU A 28 -3.51 6.66 0.87
C LEU A 28 -2.28 6.81 1.78
N ALA A 29 -1.57 5.73 2.08
CA ALA A 29 -0.35 5.79 2.88
C ALA A 29 0.72 6.68 2.23
N LYS A 30 0.90 6.62 0.91
CA LYS A 30 1.80 7.52 0.17
C LYS A 30 1.48 8.99 0.44
N ARG A 31 0.21 9.39 0.30
CA ARG A 31 -0.24 10.76 0.57
C ARG A 31 0.01 11.19 2.02
N LEU A 32 -0.26 10.31 2.98
CA LEU A 32 -0.03 10.59 4.40
C LEU A 32 1.47 10.77 4.71
N LEU A 33 2.32 9.93 4.14
CA LEU A 33 3.77 10.02 4.35
C LEU A 33 4.36 11.31 3.76
N VAL A 34 3.91 11.72 2.57
CA VAL A 34 4.35 12.98 1.94
C VAL A 34 3.86 14.21 2.70
N THR A 35 2.71 14.11 3.38
CA THR A 35 2.17 15.18 4.24
C THR A 35 2.74 15.16 5.67
N GLY A 36 3.75 14.32 5.93
CA GLY A 36 4.52 14.33 7.18
C GLY A 36 4.06 13.34 8.25
N ALA A 37 3.08 12.48 7.98
CA ALA A 37 2.69 11.44 8.92
C ALA A 37 3.84 10.45 9.16
N SER A 38 4.02 10.01 10.41
CA SER A 38 4.90 8.89 10.72
C SER A 38 4.38 7.59 10.09
N ILE A 39 5.27 6.60 9.88
CA ILE A 39 4.89 5.27 9.36
C ILE A 39 3.84 4.60 10.26
N SER A 40 3.97 4.79 11.58
CA SER A 40 3.02 4.33 12.58
C SER A 40 1.63 4.94 12.41
N GLN A 41 1.54 6.25 12.21
CA GLN A 41 0.27 6.94 11.95
C GLN A 41 -0.33 6.52 10.62
N ALA A 42 0.47 6.45 9.55
CA ALA A 42 0.01 6.02 8.23
C ALA A 42 -0.55 4.58 8.26
N SER A 43 0.10 3.66 8.98
CA SER A 43 -0.37 2.28 9.14
C SER A 43 -1.77 2.23 9.76
N ARG A 44 -1.96 2.91 10.90
CA ARG A 44 -3.25 2.94 11.60
C ARG A 44 -4.34 3.61 10.77
N ALA A 45 -4.04 4.75 10.15
CA ALA A 45 -4.99 5.53 9.36
C ALA A 45 -5.46 4.80 8.09
N THR A 46 -4.65 3.89 7.55
CA THR A 46 -4.96 3.14 6.33
C THR A 46 -5.49 1.73 6.61
N GLY A 47 -5.62 1.34 7.87
CA GLY A 47 -6.18 0.04 8.26
C GLY A 47 -5.23 -1.15 8.04
N PHE A 48 -3.91 -0.92 8.03
CA PHE A 48 -2.95 -2.02 8.19
C PHE A 48 -2.80 -2.38 9.66
N ALA A 49 -2.63 -3.67 9.92
CA ALA A 49 -2.48 -4.21 11.28
C ALA A 49 -1.32 -3.56 12.05
N ASP A 50 -0.19 -3.35 11.37
CA ASP A 50 1.00 -2.73 11.93
C ASP A 50 1.91 -2.16 10.82
N GLN A 51 2.99 -1.49 11.26
CA GLN A 51 3.97 -0.86 10.38
C GLN A 51 4.70 -1.85 9.46
N SER A 52 4.91 -3.09 9.91
CA SER A 52 5.56 -4.14 9.12
C SER A 52 4.63 -4.64 8.01
N HIS A 53 3.34 -4.78 8.31
CA HIS A 53 2.30 -5.13 7.35
C HIS A 53 2.15 -4.05 6.28
N LEU A 54 2.07 -2.77 6.68
CA LEU A 54 2.16 -1.65 5.74
C LEU A 54 3.46 -1.73 4.91
N GLY A 55 4.62 -1.87 5.57
CA GLY A 55 5.93 -1.86 4.92
C GLY A 55 6.10 -2.91 3.84
N ARG A 56 5.60 -4.14 4.07
CA ARG A 56 5.63 -5.24 3.09
C ARG A 56 4.85 -4.90 1.82
N HIS A 57 3.60 -4.44 1.98
CA HIS A 57 2.76 -4.10 0.83
C HIS A 57 3.21 -2.82 0.13
N PHE A 58 3.66 -1.84 0.91
CA PHE A 58 4.15 -0.57 0.39
C PHE A 58 5.36 -0.78 -0.50
N ARG A 59 6.38 -1.51 -0.06
CA ARG A 59 7.56 -1.81 -0.89
C ARG A 59 7.18 -2.60 -2.15
N ARG A 60 6.34 -3.62 -2.02
CA ARG A 60 5.89 -4.42 -3.17
C ARG A 60 5.16 -3.59 -4.23
N LEU A 61 4.41 -2.55 -3.83
CA LEU A 61 3.58 -1.74 -4.74
C LEU A 61 4.22 -0.42 -5.17
N SER A 62 5.21 0.10 -4.43
CA SER A 62 5.86 1.38 -4.72
C SER A 62 7.33 1.27 -5.09
N GLY A 63 7.92 0.08 -4.98
CA GLY A 63 9.35 -0.16 -5.20
C GLY A 63 10.24 0.21 -4.01
N VAL A 64 9.81 1.12 -3.14
CA VAL A 64 10.64 1.65 -2.04
C VAL A 64 10.01 1.44 -0.66
N SER A 65 10.79 1.53 0.41
CA SER A 65 10.22 1.46 1.77
C SER A 65 9.44 2.72 2.16
N PRO A 66 8.45 2.64 3.08
CA PRO A 66 7.74 3.81 3.58
C PRO A 66 8.67 4.89 4.17
N GLY A 67 9.75 4.47 4.85
CA GLY A 67 10.71 5.39 5.45
C GLY A 67 11.49 6.19 4.42
N ARG A 68 11.94 5.53 3.34
CA ARG A 68 12.64 6.20 2.23
C ARG A 68 11.71 7.08 1.43
N TYR A 69 10.50 6.60 1.13
CA TYR A 69 9.47 7.38 0.46
C TYR A 69 9.15 8.67 1.22
N ARG A 70 9.00 8.59 2.55
CA ARG A 70 8.79 9.76 3.41
C ARG A 70 9.96 10.74 3.41
N ALA A 71 11.19 10.24 3.32
CA ALA A 71 12.39 11.07 3.27
C ALA A 71 12.61 11.74 1.89
N GLY A 72 11.75 11.48 0.89
CA GLY A 72 11.95 11.93 -0.48
C GLY A 72 13.11 11.22 -1.19
N LEU A 73 13.62 10.15 -0.60
CA LEU A 73 14.73 9.37 -1.14
C LEU A 73 14.16 8.24 -1.99
N GLY A 74 14.40 8.28 -3.31
CA GLY A 74 14.29 7.09 -4.14
C GLY A 74 15.24 5.98 -3.64
N ASP A 75 15.00 4.72 -4.02
CA ASP A 75 16.00 3.67 -3.76
C ASP A 75 17.23 3.96 -4.63
N GLY A 76 18.23 4.61 -4.02
CA GLY A 76 19.60 4.54 -4.47
C GLY A 76 20.13 3.17 -4.04
N GLY A 77 19.98 2.17 -4.89
CA GLY A 77 20.61 0.86 -4.70
C GLY A 77 19.72 -0.32 -5.06
N PHE A 78 20.15 -1.03 -6.11
CA PHE A 78 19.90 -2.44 -6.43
C PHE A 78 18.54 -2.84 -7.03
N MET A 79 18.41 -2.54 -8.32
CA MET A 79 18.05 -3.56 -9.30
C MET A 79 19.30 -4.43 -9.53
N ASP A 80 19.32 -5.64 -8.96
CA ASP A 80 20.05 -6.76 -9.58
C ASP A 80 19.06 -7.46 -10.54
N PRO A 81 19.55 -7.98 -11.68
CA PRO A 81 18.74 -8.44 -12.81
C PRO A 81 17.77 -9.59 -12.51
#